data_AF-A0A2V7SVG5-F1
#
_entry.id   AF-A0A2V7SVG5-F1
#
_cell.length_a   1.000
_cell.length_b   1.000
_cell.length_c   1.000
_cell.angle_alpha   90.00
_cell.angle_beta   90.00
_cell.angle_gamma   90.00
#
_symmetry.space_group_name_H-M   'P 1'
#
loop_
_entity.id
_entity.type
_entity.pdbx_description
1 polymer ?
#
loop_
_entity_poly.entity_id
_entity_poly.type
_entity_poly.pdbx_seq_one_letter_code
_entity_poly.pdbx_strand_id
1 'polypeptide(L)'
;MTSAAPTPNGTREGQTFAGASRLATYASFVKLPHTVFALPFALVGVIIASYRHAVTWTMLGWVVLAFTAARFAAMGFNRIVDREYDARNPRTQMRELPRGAMSVREAWLSVAAASVVFVVAAGALNRLCLLLSPIALGWVFFYSFTKRFTRLAHVVLGLGMSIAPVGGYLAVTGRWSEPWWLLCVLATTVVTWGAGFDVLYALPDIAFDRAQGLHSIPAALGERGAIAVSRGLHAITLLSLALVGFGAYQGDATASVLYWTGVLVVAALLAYEHSLVRPGDLSKLDAAFFTMNGIISLLLFGFVLAGRLYVTYSAMPHGVR
;
A
#
# COMPACT_ATOMS: atom_id res chain seq x y z
N MET A 1 25.82 30.70 17.20
CA MET A 1 25.87 30.25 15.80
C MET A 1 26.73 29.00 15.73
N THR A 2 26.12 27.82 15.75
CA THR A 2 26.81 26.57 15.43
C THR A 2 25.94 25.86 14.41
N SER A 3 26.14 26.26 13.16
CA SER A 3 25.64 25.55 11.98
C SER A 3 26.18 24.13 12.04
N ALA A 4 25.30 23.16 12.32
CA ALA A 4 25.63 21.77 12.13
C ALA A 4 25.81 21.54 10.63
N ALA A 5 27.03 21.20 10.23
CA ALA A 5 27.37 20.92 8.84
C ALA A 5 26.41 19.86 8.27
N PRO A 6 25.91 20.04 7.04
CA PRO A 6 25.10 19.03 6.38
C PRO A 6 25.99 17.82 6.08
N THR A 7 25.72 16.69 6.74
CA THR A 7 26.37 15.41 6.42
C THR A 7 25.97 15.00 5.01
N PRO A 8 26.94 14.73 4.10
CA PRO A 8 26.63 14.24 2.76
C PRO A 8 26.28 12.74 2.82
N ASN A 9 25.36 12.34 1.94
CA ASN A 9 24.89 10.97 1.62
C ASN A 9 23.70 10.41 2.42
N GLY A 10 22.50 10.56 1.81
CA GLY A 10 21.48 9.52 1.58
C GLY A 10 20.91 8.73 2.77
N THR A 11 19.57 8.65 2.84
CA THR A 11 18.75 7.76 3.68
C THR A 11 18.39 8.22 5.10
N ARG A 12 17.95 9.47 5.27
CA ARG A 12 17.14 9.84 6.46
C ARG A 12 15.66 9.70 6.11
N GLU A 13 15.03 8.62 6.55
CA GLU A 13 13.58 8.38 6.31
C GLU A 13 12.67 9.24 7.22
N GLY A 14 13.26 10.09 8.08
CA GLY A 14 12.59 10.60 9.27
C GLY A 14 11.53 11.70 9.07
N GLN A 15 11.52 12.43 7.94
CA GLN A 15 10.54 13.50 7.71
C GLN A 15 10.10 13.52 6.25
N THR A 16 8.80 13.31 6.03
CA THR A 16 8.20 13.50 4.71
C THR A 16 7.90 14.98 4.43
N PHE A 17 7.59 15.74 5.48
CA PHE A 17 7.35 17.18 5.41
C PHE A 17 8.33 17.93 6.30
N ALA A 18 8.93 18.99 5.76
CA ALA A 18 9.79 19.88 6.54
C ALA A 18 8.95 20.76 7.48
N GLY A 19 9.45 20.98 8.70
CA GLY A 19 8.86 21.90 9.68
C GLY A 19 8.44 21.24 10.99
N ALA A 20 8.18 22.09 12.00
CA ALA A 20 7.83 21.66 13.35
C ALA A 20 6.32 21.78 13.65
N SER A 21 5.49 22.05 12.64
CA SER A 21 4.04 22.19 12.86
C SER A 21 3.41 20.86 13.25
N ARG A 22 2.32 20.93 14.02
CA ARG A 22 1.57 19.73 14.41
C ARG A 22 1.03 19.00 13.19
N LEU A 23 0.50 19.73 12.22
CA LEU A 23 0.03 19.15 10.96
C LEU A 23 1.15 18.39 10.23
N ALA A 24 2.36 18.96 10.12
CA ALA A 24 3.50 18.29 9.51
C ALA A 24 3.93 17.03 10.28
N THR A 25 3.84 17.07 11.62
CA THR A 25 4.13 15.92 12.49
C THR A 25 3.14 14.78 12.23
N TYR A 26 1.83 15.07 12.23
CA TYR A 26 0.81 14.06 11.93
C TYR A 26 0.92 13.52 10.50
N ALA A 27 1.13 14.40 9.53
CA ALA A 27 1.29 14.01 8.13
C ALA A 27 2.54 13.13 7.90
N SER A 28 3.63 13.39 8.62
CA SER A 28 4.85 12.55 8.56
C SER A 28 4.67 11.24 9.32
N PHE A 29 4.00 11.26 10.48
CA PHE A 29 3.70 10.07 11.30
C PHE A 29 2.94 9.00 10.52
N VAL A 30 2.03 9.44 9.66
CA VAL A 30 1.25 8.55 8.78
C VAL A 30 1.71 8.58 7.33
N LYS A 31 2.91 9.11 7.07
CA LYS A 31 3.53 9.08 5.75
C LYS A 31 2.53 9.47 4.64
N LEU A 32 1.88 10.63 4.78
CA LEU A 32 0.69 11.01 4.00
C LEU A 32 0.83 10.75 2.48
N PRO A 33 1.97 11.03 1.81
CA PRO A 33 2.14 10.68 0.39
C PRO A 33 1.91 9.20 0.10
N HIS A 34 2.34 8.27 0.97
CA HIS A 34 2.07 6.84 0.80
C HIS A 34 0.60 6.49 0.91
N THR A 35 -0.12 7.22 1.77
CA THR A 35 -1.58 7.08 1.86
C THR A 35 -2.21 7.45 0.53
N VAL A 36 -1.87 8.62 -0.01
CA VAL A 36 -2.35 9.09 -1.31
C VAL A 36 -1.99 8.11 -2.42
N PHE A 37 -0.75 7.59 -2.44
CA PHE A 37 -0.27 6.70 -3.49
C PHE A 37 -0.81 5.27 -3.46
N ALA A 38 -1.50 4.85 -2.40
CA ALA A 38 -2.13 3.52 -2.42
C ALA A 38 -3.65 3.55 -2.30
N LEU A 39 -4.26 4.73 -2.14
CA LEU A 39 -5.69 4.91 -2.34
C LEU A 39 -6.17 4.38 -3.71
N PRO A 40 -5.41 4.55 -4.83
CA PRO A 40 -5.85 4.07 -6.12
C PRO A 40 -6.12 2.55 -6.14
N PHE A 41 -5.41 1.73 -5.36
CA PHE A 41 -5.72 0.29 -5.25
C PHE A 41 -7.08 0.02 -4.62
N ALA A 42 -7.46 0.75 -3.55
CA ALA A 42 -8.80 0.64 -2.99
C ALA A 42 -9.87 0.97 -4.05
N LEU A 43 -9.62 2.02 -4.82
CA LEU A 43 -10.54 2.47 -5.87
C LEU A 43 -10.57 1.54 -7.09
N VAL A 44 -9.51 0.77 -7.39
CA VAL A 44 -9.56 -0.28 -8.41
C VAL A 44 -10.61 -1.34 -8.04
N GLY A 45 -10.69 -1.75 -6.77
CA GLY A 45 -11.74 -2.65 -6.30
C GLY A 45 -13.15 -2.08 -6.49
N VAL A 46 -13.34 -0.80 -6.18
CA VAL A 46 -14.58 -0.06 -6.41
C VAL A 46 -14.94 -0.05 -7.89
N ILE A 47 -13.97 0.24 -8.77
CA ILE A 47 -14.21 0.32 -10.22
C ILE A 47 -14.61 -1.05 -10.77
N ILE A 48 -13.92 -2.13 -10.38
CA ILE A 48 -14.26 -3.49 -10.80
C ILE A 48 -15.72 -3.81 -10.40
N ALA A 49 -16.13 -3.48 -9.17
CA ALA A 49 -17.52 -3.66 -8.73
C ALA A 49 -18.51 -2.77 -9.50
N SER A 50 -18.09 -1.56 -9.89
CA SER A 50 -18.95 -0.57 -10.55
C SER A 50 -19.44 -0.97 -11.94
N TYR A 51 -18.84 -2.00 -12.55
CA TYR A 51 -19.32 -2.56 -13.82
C TYR A 51 -20.67 -3.27 -13.67
N ARG A 52 -21.00 -3.75 -12.46
CA ARG A 52 -22.26 -4.48 -12.19
C ARG A 52 -23.15 -3.81 -11.15
N HIS A 53 -22.61 -2.85 -10.40
CA HIS A 53 -23.30 -2.18 -9.31
C HIS A 53 -23.14 -0.66 -9.43
N ALA A 54 -24.18 0.08 -9.06
CA ALA A 54 -24.10 1.54 -9.02
C ALA A 54 -23.18 1.99 -7.88
N VAL A 55 -22.43 3.06 -8.12
CA VAL A 55 -21.56 3.70 -7.12
C VAL A 55 -22.06 5.11 -6.88
N THR A 56 -22.28 5.46 -5.62
CA THR A 56 -22.70 6.81 -5.22
C THR A 56 -21.52 7.61 -4.68
N TRP A 57 -21.61 8.94 -4.74
CA TRP A 57 -20.61 9.83 -4.14
C TRP A 57 -20.45 9.62 -2.63
N THR A 58 -21.54 9.32 -1.93
CA THR A 58 -21.52 9.00 -0.50
C THR A 58 -20.73 7.72 -0.22
N MET A 59 -20.92 6.67 -1.02
CA MET A 59 -20.12 5.43 -0.92
C MET A 59 -18.63 5.72 -1.13
N LEU A 60 -18.28 6.51 -2.15
CA LEU A 60 -16.89 6.90 -2.39
C LEU A 60 -16.29 7.65 -1.20
N GLY A 61 -17.04 8.59 -0.61
CA GLY A 61 -16.62 9.30 0.60
C GLY A 61 -16.31 8.35 1.76
N TRP A 62 -17.17 7.37 2.02
CA TRP A 62 -16.96 6.36 3.05
C TRP A 62 -15.79 5.42 2.74
N VAL A 63 -15.59 5.01 1.48
CA VAL A 63 -14.42 4.20 1.07
C VAL A 63 -13.13 4.96 1.33
N VAL A 64 -13.05 6.23 0.92
CA VAL A 64 -11.86 7.08 1.13
C VAL A 64 -11.60 7.28 2.61
N LEU A 65 -12.64 7.53 3.41
CA LEU A 65 -12.51 7.69 4.86
C LEU A 65 -12.05 6.39 5.54
N ALA A 66 -12.68 5.26 5.22
CA ALA A 66 -12.31 3.95 5.76
C ALA A 66 -10.86 3.60 5.40
N PHE A 67 -10.46 3.75 4.14
CA PHE A 67 -9.10 3.51 3.69
C PHE A 67 -8.09 4.37 4.45
N THR A 68 -8.34 5.68 4.51
CA THR A 68 -7.44 6.65 5.15
C THR A 68 -7.30 6.36 6.64
N ALA A 69 -8.41 6.05 7.31
CA ALA A 69 -8.42 5.72 8.73
C ALA A 69 -7.70 4.40 9.04
N ALA A 70 -7.92 3.34 8.24
CA ALA A 70 -7.20 2.07 8.38
C ALA A 70 -5.69 2.24 8.14
N ARG A 71 -5.31 3.01 7.11
CA ARG A 71 -3.91 3.39 6.83
C ARG A 71 -3.27 4.11 8.00
N PHE A 72 -3.96 5.11 8.54
CA PHE A 72 -3.51 5.87 9.70
C PHE A 72 -3.28 4.94 10.89
N ALA A 73 -4.26 4.09 11.21
CA ALA A 73 -4.18 3.16 12.33
C ALA A 73 -3.01 2.18 12.17
N ALA A 74 -2.84 1.58 10.99
CA ALA A 74 -1.76 0.64 10.69
C ALA A 74 -0.38 1.26 10.85
N MET A 75 -0.14 2.43 10.24
CA MET A 75 1.17 3.11 10.31
C MET A 75 1.45 3.64 11.70
N GLY A 76 0.46 4.25 12.36
CA GLY A 76 0.63 4.75 13.71
C GLY A 76 0.92 3.62 14.70
N PHE A 77 0.23 2.49 14.59
CA PHE A 77 0.48 1.33 15.42
C PHE A 77 1.89 0.76 15.18
N ASN A 78 2.31 0.65 13.93
CA ASN A 78 3.67 0.23 13.59
C ASN A 78 4.73 1.14 14.21
N ARG A 79 4.58 2.46 14.09
CA ARG A 79 5.48 3.44 14.70
C ARG A 79 5.56 3.28 16.22
N ILE A 80 4.44 2.99 16.89
CA ILE A 80 4.41 2.75 18.33
C ILE A 80 5.15 1.47 18.70
N VAL A 81 4.88 0.38 17.99
CA VAL A 81 5.43 -0.96 18.26
C VAL A 81 6.93 -1.02 18.00
N ASP A 82 7.40 -0.32 16.95
CA ASP A 82 8.80 -0.34 16.53
C ASP A 82 9.63 0.80 17.14
N ARG A 83 9.06 1.69 17.95
CA ARG A 83 9.71 2.92 18.46
C ARG A 83 11.12 2.70 19.03
N GLU A 84 11.34 1.58 19.73
CA GLU A 84 12.62 1.27 20.39
C GLU A 84 13.65 0.73 19.40
N TYR A 85 13.22 0.01 18.37
CA TYR A 85 14.08 -0.36 17.24
C TYR A 85 14.37 0.87 16.39
N ASP A 86 13.37 1.69 16.15
CA ASP A 86 13.47 2.91 15.37
C ASP A 86 14.48 3.89 15.96
N ALA A 87 14.53 4.02 17.29
CA ALA A 87 15.50 4.84 18.01
C ALA A 87 16.94 4.34 17.89
N ARG A 88 17.15 3.04 17.67
CA ARG A 88 18.47 2.42 17.52
C ARG A 88 18.94 2.34 16.07
N ASN A 89 18.03 2.40 15.09
CA ASN A 89 18.38 2.33 13.68
C ASN A 89 18.75 3.74 13.15
N PRO A 90 19.98 3.94 12.63
CA PRO A 90 20.42 5.24 12.12
C PRO A 90 19.51 5.87 11.07
N ARG A 91 18.80 5.04 10.29
CA ARG A 91 17.88 5.42 9.21
C ARG A 91 16.57 6.02 9.73
N THR A 92 16.11 5.56 10.90
CA THR A 92 14.78 5.83 11.44
C THR A 92 14.78 6.59 12.77
N GLN A 93 15.94 6.81 13.39
CA GLN A 93 16.09 7.54 14.65
C GLN A 93 15.52 8.98 14.62
N MET A 94 15.30 9.53 13.41
CA MET A 94 14.72 10.85 13.21
C MET A 94 13.19 10.87 13.09
N ARG A 95 12.52 9.71 13.17
CA ARG A 95 11.05 9.60 13.20
C ARG A 95 10.45 10.31 14.41
N GLU A 96 9.14 10.51 14.38
CA GLU A 96 8.40 11.38 15.29
C GLU A 96 8.48 10.92 16.76
N LEU A 97 8.32 9.62 17.01
CA LEU A 97 8.38 9.05 18.35
C LEU A 97 9.81 9.00 18.92
N PRO A 98 10.83 8.47 18.21
CA PRO A 98 12.21 8.47 18.72
C PRO A 98 12.76 9.86 19.03
N ARG A 99 12.45 10.86 18.19
CA ARG A 99 12.93 12.24 18.37
C ARG A 99 12.08 13.07 19.33
N GLY A 100 10.97 12.51 19.84
CA GLY A 100 10.08 13.18 20.78
C GLY A 100 9.20 14.28 20.17
N ALA A 101 9.01 14.31 18.85
CA ALA A 101 8.07 15.24 18.19
C ALA A 101 6.60 14.90 18.47
N MET A 102 6.34 13.65 18.87
CA MET A 102 5.03 13.14 19.28
C MET A 102 5.18 12.31 20.55
N SER A 103 4.25 12.43 21.48
CA SER A 103 4.26 11.57 22.67
C SER A 103 3.66 10.19 22.36
N VAL A 104 4.09 9.15 23.08
CA VAL A 104 3.52 7.79 22.93
C VAL A 104 2.02 7.76 23.25
N ARG A 105 1.58 8.53 24.26
CA ARG A 105 0.16 8.65 24.62
C ARG A 105 -0.65 9.25 23.46
N GLU A 106 -0.14 10.31 22.87
CA GLU A 106 -0.77 10.95 21.70
C GLU A 106 -0.87 9.99 20.51
N ALA A 107 0.19 9.25 20.21
CA ALA A 107 0.20 8.26 19.14
C ALA A 107 -0.88 7.18 19.37
N TRP A 108 -0.99 6.64 20.59
CA TRP A 108 -2.03 5.66 20.94
C TRP A 108 -3.45 6.22 20.79
N LEU A 109 -3.69 7.44 21.27
CA LEU A 109 -5.00 8.10 21.13
C LEU A 109 -5.36 8.30 19.65
N SER A 110 -4.39 8.66 18.83
CA SER A 110 -4.57 8.86 17.39
C SER A 110 -4.89 7.56 16.66
N VAL A 111 -4.19 6.46 17.00
CA VAL A 111 -4.47 5.12 16.46
C VAL A 111 -5.86 4.63 16.90
N ALA A 112 -6.23 4.83 18.17
CA ALA A 112 -7.56 4.47 18.67
C ALA A 112 -8.67 5.25 17.96
N ALA A 113 -8.51 6.57 17.81
CA ALA A 113 -9.46 7.41 17.09
C ALA A 113 -9.60 6.98 15.62
N ALA A 114 -8.49 6.76 14.92
CA ALA A 114 -8.50 6.27 13.55
C ALA A 114 -9.18 4.90 13.42
N SER A 115 -8.99 4.01 14.39
CA SER A 115 -9.64 2.69 14.41
C SER A 115 -11.16 2.81 14.55
N VAL A 116 -11.64 3.70 15.42
CA VAL A 116 -13.08 3.97 15.56
C VAL A 116 -13.65 4.55 14.26
N VAL A 117 -12.97 5.53 13.67
CA VAL A 117 -13.39 6.13 12.38
C VAL A 117 -13.47 5.06 11.29
N PHE A 118 -12.49 4.15 11.23
CA PHE A 118 -12.51 3.04 10.27
C PHE A 118 -13.72 2.13 10.45
N VAL A 119 -14.02 1.70 11.69
CA VAL A 119 -15.16 0.81 11.97
C VAL A 119 -16.49 1.49 11.65
N VAL A 120 -16.64 2.77 12.00
CA VAL A 120 -17.84 3.56 11.67
C VAL A 120 -18.00 3.68 10.16
N ALA A 121 -16.94 4.04 9.44
CA ALA A 121 -16.97 4.15 7.98
C ALA A 121 -17.28 2.80 7.30
N ALA A 122 -16.71 1.70 7.81
CA ALA A 122 -17.00 0.35 7.32
C ALA A 122 -18.48 -0.04 7.55
N GLY A 123 -19.06 0.35 8.70
CA GLY A 123 -20.49 0.16 8.98
C GLY A 123 -21.42 0.98 8.12
N ALA A 124 -21.01 2.19 7.75
CA ALA A 124 -21.75 3.05 6.82
C ALA A 124 -21.74 2.53 5.38
N LEU A 125 -20.77 1.69 5.00
CA LEU A 125 -20.71 1.05 3.69
C LEU A 125 -21.70 -0.11 3.57
N ASN A 126 -21.58 -1.13 4.43
CA ASN A 126 -22.52 -2.23 4.54
C ASN A 126 -22.19 -3.16 5.72
N ARG A 127 -23.11 -4.09 6.03
CA ARG A 127 -22.96 -5.06 7.13
C ARG A 127 -21.73 -5.97 6.98
N LEU A 128 -21.38 -6.38 5.76
CA LEU A 128 -20.22 -7.25 5.54
C LEU A 128 -18.92 -6.51 5.89
N CYS A 129 -18.76 -5.28 5.41
CA CYS A 129 -17.62 -4.43 5.76
C CYS A 129 -17.53 -4.18 7.26
N LEU A 130 -18.66 -3.96 7.95
CA LEU A 130 -18.67 -3.84 9.41
C LEU A 130 -18.12 -5.08 10.11
N LEU A 131 -18.61 -6.27 9.74
CA LEU A 131 -18.22 -7.54 10.34
C LEU A 131 -16.74 -7.88 10.09
N LEU A 132 -16.22 -7.49 8.92
CA LEU A 132 -14.81 -7.70 8.57
C LEU A 132 -13.87 -6.64 9.17
N SER A 133 -14.38 -5.49 9.60
CA SER A 133 -13.53 -4.39 10.09
C SER A 133 -12.66 -4.76 11.31
N PRO A 134 -13.13 -5.52 12.33
CA PRO A 134 -12.25 -5.92 13.42
C PRO A 134 -11.16 -6.90 12.96
N ILE A 135 -11.47 -7.77 11.99
CA ILE A 135 -10.50 -8.72 11.41
C ILE A 135 -9.42 -7.94 10.65
N ALA A 136 -9.83 -6.94 9.85
CA ALA A 136 -8.92 -6.06 9.14
C ALA A 136 -8.00 -5.31 10.09
N LEU A 137 -8.53 -4.70 11.17
CA LEU A 137 -7.73 -4.03 12.19
C LEU A 137 -6.77 -4.99 12.89
N GLY A 138 -7.25 -6.18 13.27
CA GLY A 138 -6.43 -7.22 13.88
C GLY A 138 -5.22 -7.57 13.01
N TRP A 139 -5.42 -7.74 11.71
CA TRP A 139 -4.34 -8.05 10.78
C TRP A 139 -3.34 -6.89 10.61
N VAL A 140 -3.82 -5.66 10.40
CA VAL A 140 -2.93 -4.50 10.22
C VAL A 140 -2.21 -4.08 11.50
N PHE A 141 -2.65 -4.53 12.67
CA PHE A 141 -1.86 -4.40 13.91
C PHE A 141 -0.88 -5.56 14.05
N PHE A 142 -1.35 -6.78 13.79
CA PHE A 142 -0.54 -7.98 13.90
C PHE A 142 0.75 -7.92 13.05
N TYR A 143 0.71 -7.35 11.85
CA TYR A 143 1.90 -7.32 10.98
C TYR A 143 3.10 -6.64 11.66
N SER A 144 2.88 -5.66 12.53
CA SER A 144 3.96 -4.90 13.19
C SER A 144 4.83 -5.76 14.11
N PHE A 145 4.34 -6.94 14.51
CA PHE A 145 5.10 -7.88 15.34
C PHE A 145 5.88 -8.92 14.52
N THR A 146 5.58 -9.08 13.24
CA THR A 146 6.00 -10.25 12.45
C THR A 146 7.51 -10.38 12.30
N LYS A 147 8.24 -9.26 12.17
CA LYS A 147 9.71 -9.27 12.13
C LYS A 147 10.34 -9.88 13.39
N ARG A 148 9.61 -9.99 14.50
CA ARG A 148 10.13 -10.55 15.76
C ARG A 148 10.21 -12.07 15.77
N PHE A 149 9.54 -12.76 14.83
CA PHE A 149 9.49 -14.22 14.82
C PHE A 149 9.42 -14.88 13.44
N THR A 150 9.21 -14.12 12.35
CA THR A 150 9.16 -14.70 10.99
C THR A 150 9.86 -13.84 9.95
N ARG A 151 10.51 -14.49 8.99
CA ARG A 151 11.14 -13.84 7.83
C ARG A 151 10.10 -13.33 6.82
N LEU A 152 8.86 -13.83 6.89
CA LEU A 152 7.78 -13.53 5.93
C LEU A 152 7.03 -12.22 6.23
N ALA A 153 7.59 -11.33 7.05
CA ALA A 153 6.98 -10.06 7.43
C ALA A 153 6.48 -9.24 6.21
N HIS A 154 7.23 -9.24 5.12
CA HIS A 154 6.88 -8.55 3.86
C HIS A 154 5.59 -9.11 3.21
N VAL A 155 5.38 -10.43 3.27
CA VAL A 155 4.18 -11.08 2.75
C VAL A 155 2.99 -10.79 3.66
N VAL A 156 3.19 -10.79 4.99
CA VAL A 156 2.14 -10.43 5.96
C VAL A 156 1.71 -8.96 5.80
N LEU A 157 2.67 -8.06 5.57
CA LEU A 157 2.40 -6.67 5.20
C LEU A 157 1.59 -6.59 3.90
N GLY A 158 2.00 -7.32 2.86
CA GLY A 158 1.28 -7.39 1.59
C GLY A 158 -0.17 -7.85 1.76
N LEU A 159 -0.44 -8.81 2.64
CA LEU A 159 -1.79 -9.23 3.01
C LEU A 159 -2.59 -8.09 3.64
N GLY A 160 -1.99 -7.31 4.54
CA GLY A 160 -2.62 -6.11 5.09
C GLY A 160 -2.93 -5.07 4.01
N MET A 161 -2.04 -4.87 3.05
CA MET A 161 -2.27 -3.97 1.92
C MET A 161 -3.41 -4.44 1.00
N SER A 162 -3.53 -5.76 0.80
CA SER A 162 -4.55 -6.36 -0.06
C SER A 162 -5.99 -6.18 0.45
N ILE A 163 -6.16 -5.85 1.73
CA ILE A 163 -7.46 -5.48 2.31
C ILE A 163 -8.07 -4.28 1.57
N ALA A 164 -7.25 -3.34 1.08
CA ALA A 164 -7.73 -2.14 0.42
C ALA A 164 -8.53 -2.41 -0.87
N PRO A 165 -7.97 -3.07 -1.92
CA PRO A 165 -8.74 -3.39 -3.13
C PRO A 165 -9.90 -4.36 -2.88
N VAL A 166 -9.71 -5.36 -2.01
CA VAL A 166 -10.79 -6.30 -1.67
C VAL A 166 -11.93 -5.57 -0.96
N GLY A 167 -11.59 -4.77 0.05
CA GLY A 167 -12.53 -3.93 0.78
C GLY A 167 -13.26 -2.93 -0.13
N GLY A 168 -12.57 -2.34 -1.12
CA GLY A 168 -13.19 -1.46 -2.11
C GLY A 168 -14.26 -2.17 -2.95
N TYR A 169 -14.04 -3.41 -3.37
CA TYR A 169 -15.06 -4.21 -4.06
C TYR A 169 -16.23 -4.57 -3.13
N LEU A 170 -15.92 -5.04 -1.91
CA LEU A 170 -16.93 -5.42 -0.92
C LEU A 170 -17.77 -4.22 -0.45
N ALA A 171 -17.19 -3.03 -0.42
CA ALA A 171 -17.87 -1.78 -0.07
C ALA A 171 -19.03 -1.47 -1.02
N VAL A 172 -18.86 -1.78 -2.30
CA VAL A 172 -19.88 -1.56 -3.35
C VAL A 172 -20.88 -2.71 -3.41
N THR A 173 -20.39 -3.95 -3.34
CA THR A 173 -21.22 -5.14 -3.62
C THR A 173 -21.92 -5.70 -2.39
N GLY A 174 -21.37 -5.51 -1.19
CA GLY A 174 -21.84 -6.11 0.05
C GLY A 174 -21.75 -7.65 0.10
N ARG A 175 -21.06 -8.28 -0.87
CA ARG A 175 -20.94 -9.74 -1.00
C ARG A 175 -19.60 -10.12 -1.66
N TRP A 176 -19.23 -11.39 -1.57
CA TRP A 176 -18.04 -11.91 -2.25
C TRP A 176 -18.18 -11.85 -3.77
N SER A 177 -17.06 -11.87 -4.50
CA SER A 177 -17.06 -11.70 -5.95
C SER A 177 -17.66 -12.88 -6.72
N GLU A 178 -18.17 -12.56 -7.90
CA GLU A 178 -18.54 -13.53 -8.93
C GLU A 178 -17.77 -13.19 -10.23
N PRO A 179 -16.80 -14.02 -10.67
CA PRO A 179 -16.46 -15.33 -10.11
C PRO A 179 -15.76 -15.26 -8.75
N TRP A 180 -15.87 -16.35 -7.97
CA TRP A 180 -15.39 -16.41 -6.57
C TRP A 180 -13.88 -16.17 -6.43
N TRP A 181 -13.08 -16.53 -7.44
CA TRP A 181 -11.63 -16.40 -7.38
C TRP A 181 -11.12 -14.98 -7.65
N LEU A 182 -11.97 -14.08 -8.16
CA LEU A 182 -11.55 -12.74 -8.59
C LEU A 182 -10.90 -11.93 -7.46
N LEU A 183 -11.52 -11.91 -6.27
CA LEU A 183 -10.93 -11.20 -5.12
C LEU A 183 -9.68 -11.88 -4.59
N CYS A 184 -9.55 -13.20 -4.72
CA CYS A 184 -8.32 -13.91 -4.36
C CYS A 184 -7.15 -13.46 -5.24
N VAL A 185 -7.32 -13.42 -6.57
CA VAL A 185 -6.24 -13.00 -7.48
C VAL A 185 -5.96 -11.49 -7.41
N LEU A 186 -6.99 -10.67 -7.13
CA LEU A 186 -6.80 -9.24 -6.86
C LEU A 186 -6.02 -9.03 -5.56
N ALA A 187 -6.30 -9.82 -4.52
CA ALA A 187 -5.53 -9.79 -3.30
C ALA A 187 -4.09 -10.24 -3.56
N THR A 188 -3.88 -11.37 -4.25
CA THR A 188 -2.55 -11.87 -4.60
C THR A 188 -1.72 -10.83 -5.34
N THR A 189 -2.31 -10.12 -6.31
CA THR A 189 -1.66 -9.00 -7.01
C THR A 189 -1.04 -7.99 -6.02
N VAL A 190 -1.83 -7.53 -5.04
CA VAL A 190 -1.36 -6.52 -4.09
C VAL A 190 -0.45 -7.11 -3.01
N VAL A 191 -0.64 -8.38 -2.62
CA VAL A 191 0.26 -9.09 -1.70
C VAL A 191 1.66 -9.17 -2.29
N THR A 192 1.78 -9.67 -3.53
CA THR A 192 3.09 -9.93 -4.12
C THR A 192 3.76 -8.65 -4.61
N TRP A 193 2.99 -7.67 -5.08
CA TRP A 193 3.52 -6.34 -5.35
C TRP A 193 4.02 -5.67 -4.07
N GLY A 194 3.17 -5.63 -3.04
CA GLY A 194 3.46 -5.12 -1.70
C GLY A 194 4.74 -5.70 -1.11
N ALA A 195 4.78 -7.02 -1.05
CA ALA A 195 5.92 -7.75 -0.52
C ALA A 195 7.18 -7.56 -1.38
N GLY A 196 7.05 -7.56 -2.71
CA GLY A 196 8.18 -7.45 -3.61
C GLY A 196 8.92 -6.12 -3.46
N PHE A 197 8.20 -5.00 -3.44
CA PHE A 197 8.85 -3.70 -3.25
C PHE A 197 9.32 -3.53 -1.79
N ASP A 198 8.62 -4.07 -0.79
CA ASP A 198 9.01 -3.93 0.63
C ASP A 198 10.27 -4.75 0.96
N VAL A 199 10.49 -5.86 0.26
CA VAL A 199 11.75 -6.60 0.30
C VAL A 199 12.91 -5.75 -0.22
N LEU A 200 12.72 -5.01 -1.32
CA LEU A 200 13.75 -4.08 -1.83
C LEU A 200 13.97 -2.95 -0.83
N TYR A 201 12.89 -2.40 -0.29
CA TYR A 201 12.94 -1.30 0.68
C TYR A 201 13.73 -1.61 1.95
N ALA A 202 13.70 -2.88 2.38
CA ALA A 202 14.39 -3.33 3.58
C ALA A 202 15.87 -3.71 3.35
N LEU A 203 16.41 -3.59 2.13
CA LEU A 203 17.82 -3.87 1.85
C LEU A 203 18.81 -3.05 2.70
N PRO A 204 18.61 -1.74 2.95
CA PRO A 204 19.51 -0.96 3.81
C PRO A 204 19.52 -1.42 5.27
N ASP A 205 18.48 -2.13 5.71
CA ASP A 205 18.34 -2.58 7.10
C ASP A 205 18.98 -3.95 7.38
N ILE A 206 19.61 -4.62 6.40
CA ILE A 206 20.16 -5.98 6.59
C ILE A 206 21.07 -6.09 7.81
N ALA A 207 22.03 -5.17 7.96
CA ALA A 207 22.97 -5.20 9.07
C ALA A 207 22.28 -4.92 10.41
N PHE A 208 21.34 -3.97 10.43
CA PHE A 208 20.57 -3.62 11.62
C PHE A 208 19.65 -4.76 12.07
N ASP A 209 18.86 -5.32 11.14
CA ASP A 209 17.94 -6.42 11.41
C ASP A 209 18.71 -7.61 11.99
N ARG A 210 19.88 -7.96 11.44
CA ARG A 210 20.75 -9.02 11.99
C ARG A 210 21.25 -8.71 13.39
N ALA A 211 21.75 -7.49 13.63
CA ALA A 211 22.28 -7.09 14.93
C ALA A 211 21.20 -7.05 16.03
N GLN A 212 19.95 -6.76 15.67
CA GLN A 212 18.82 -6.73 16.60
C GLN A 212 18.07 -8.07 16.70
N GLY A 213 18.52 -9.12 16.00
CA GLY A 213 17.84 -10.41 15.99
C GLY A 213 16.45 -10.38 15.32
N LEU A 214 16.21 -9.43 14.42
CA LEU A 214 14.99 -9.33 13.63
C LEU A 214 15.05 -10.27 12.41
N HIS A 215 13.88 -10.77 12.02
CA HIS A 215 13.69 -11.69 10.93
C HIS A 215 13.09 -10.97 9.72
N SER A 216 13.85 -10.90 8.63
CA SER A 216 13.39 -10.37 7.34
C SER A 216 14.00 -11.18 6.20
N ILE A 217 13.38 -11.13 5.00
CA ILE A 217 13.92 -11.79 3.81
C ILE A 217 15.34 -11.26 3.48
N PRO A 218 15.59 -9.93 3.48
CA PRO A 218 16.93 -9.38 3.33
C PRO A 218 17.93 -9.85 4.39
N ALA A 219 17.55 -9.86 5.67
CA ALA A 219 18.45 -10.32 6.73
C ALA A 219 18.85 -11.80 6.55
N ALA A 220 17.92 -12.64 6.08
CA ALA A 220 18.15 -14.06 5.90
C ALA A 220 18.94 -14.42 4.63
N LEU A 221 18.61 -13.80 3.49
CA LEU A 221 19.14 -14.18 2.18
C LEU A 221 20.23 -13.24 1.66
N GLY A 222 20.48 -12.14 2.36
CA GLY A 222 21.33 -11.06 1.88
C GLY A 222 20.72 -10.34 0.67
N GLU A 223 21.46 -9.39 0.13
CA GLU A 223 20.99 -8.49 -0.92
C GLU A 223 20.61 -9.23 -2.21
N ARG A 224 21.48 -10.11 -2.72
CA ARG A 224 21.23 -10.86 -3.97
C ARG A 224 19.99 -11.75 -3.88
N GLY A 225 19.85 -12.47 -2.77
CA GLY A 225 18.72 -13.37 -2.56
C GLY A 225 17.40 -12.60 -2.37
N ALA A 226 17.43 -11.48 -1.65
CA ALA A 226 16.26 -10.60 -1.51
C ALA A 226 15.80 -10.01 -2.84
N ILE A 227 16.73 -9.52 -3.68
CA ILE A 227 16.41 -9.03 -5.03
C ILE A 227 15.79 -10.15 -5.88
N ALA A 228 16.32 -11.37 -5.82
CA ALA A 228 15.75 -12.51 -6.54
C ALA A 228 14.33 -12.85 -6.07
N VAL A 229 14.07 -12.83 -4.76
CA VAL A 229 12.72 -13.04 -4.20
C VAL A 229 11.77 -11.93 -4.64
N SER A 230 12.19 -10.67 -4.61
CA SER A 230 11.40 -9.53 -5.09
C SER A 230 11.01 -9.68 -6.56
N ARG A 231 11.93 -10.13 -7.42
CA ARG A 231 11.64 -10.44 -8.84
C ARG A 231 10.59 -11.53 -8.98
N GLY A 232 10.71 -12.61 -8.21
CA GLY A 232 9.71 -13.69 -8.21
C GLY A 232 8.32 -13.21 -7.78
N LEU A 233 8.26 -12.38 -6.74
CA LEU A 233 7.02 -11.76 -6.29
C LEU A 233 6.41 -10.84 -7.36
N HIS A 234 7.21 -9.99 -8.01
CA HIS A 234 6.73 -9.11 -9.08
C HIS A 234 6.31 -9.89 -10.34
N ALA A 235 6.92 -11.03 -10.64
CA ALA A 235 6.42 -11.92 -11.68
C ALA A 235 5.02 -12.48 -11.34
N ILE A 236 4.81 -12.90 -10.08
CA ILE A 236 3.48 -13.36 -9.61
C ILE A 236 2.46 -12.22 -9.66
N THR A 237 2.86 -10.97 -9.38
CA THR A 237 2.00 -9.79 -9.55
C THR A 237 1.50 -9.68 -10.98
N LEU A 238 2.37 -9.79 -11.98
CA LEU A 238 1.99 -9.69 -13.39
C LEU A 238 1.07 -10.83 -13.83
N LEU A 239 1.34 -12.06 -13.37
CA LEU A 239 0.46 -13.20 -13.62
C LEU A 239 -0.93 -12.97 -12.99
N SER A 240 -0.97 -12.46 -11.75
CA SER A 240 -2.22 -12.20 -11.03
C SER A 240 -3.01 -11.05 -11.67
N LEU A 241 -2.34 -10.00 -12.16
CA LEU A 241 -2.96 -8.92 -12.94
C LEU A 241 -3.57 -9.45 -14.26
N ALA A 242 -2.89 -10.37 -14.95
CA ALA A 242 -3.45 -11.00 -16.13
C ALA A 242 -4.74 -11.77 -15.80
N LEU A 243 -4.75 -12.53 -14.70
CA LEU A 243 -5.93 -13.25 -14.22
C LEU A 243 -7.08 -12.30 -13.82
N VAL A 244 -6.78 -11.16 -13.18
CA VAL A 244 -7.79 -10.11 -12.92
C VAL A 244 -8.38 -9.60 -14.24
N GLY A 245 -7.56 -9.40 -15.26
CA GLY A 245 -8.00 -8.99 -16.60
C GLY A 245 -9.03 -9.95 -17.18
N PHE A 246 -8.72 -11.25 -17.16
CA PHE A 246 -9.64 -12.30 -17.58
C PHE A 246 -10.90 -12.36 -16.72
N GLY A 247 -10.84 -12.11 -15.41
CA GLY A 247 -12.00 -12.21 -14.52
C GLY A 247 -12.94 -11.00 -14.57
N ALA A 248 -12.42 -9.80 -14.79
CA ALA A 248 -13.15 -8.54 -14.62
C ALA A 248 -13.53 -7.86 -15.95
N TYR A 249 -12.79 -8.05 -17.04
CA TYR A 249 -12.90 -7.23 -18.26
C TYR A 249 -13.19 -8.08 -19.51
N GLN A 250 -14.24 -8.90 -19.50
CA GLN A 250 -14.64 -9.73 -20.64
C GLN A 250 -15.71 -9.08 -21.54
N GLY A 251 -16.34 -7.98 -21.10
CA GLY A 251 -17.58 -7.49 -21.71
C GLY A 251 -17.47 -6.32 -22.70
N ASP A 252 -16.37 -5.56 -22.69
CA ASP A 252 -16.19 -4.39 -23.56
C ASP A 252 -14.75 -4.32 -24.08
N ALA A 253 -14.58 -4.34 -25.40
CA ALA A 253 -13.27 -4.42 -26.04
C ALA A 253 -12.36 -3.23 -25.69
N THR A 254 -12.91 -2.01 -25.60
CA THR A 254 -12.11 -0.82 -25.29
C THR A 254 -11.64 -0.83 -23.84
N ALA A 255 -12.53 -1.18 -22.91
CA ALA A 255 -12.16 -1.34 -21.50
C ALA A 255 -11.09 -2.43 -21.32
N SER A 256 -11.22 -3.56 -22.03
CA SER A 256 -10.20 -4.61 -22.02
C SER A 256 -8.86 -4.12 -22.55
N VAL A 257 -8.85 -3.41 -23.70
CA VAL A 257 -7.61 -2.83 -24.27
C VAL A 257 -6.93 -1.89 -23.29
N LEU A 258 -7.67 -0.95 -22.70
CA LEU A 258 -7.13 -0.01 -21.72
C LEU A 258 -6.56 -0.71 -20.50
N TYR A 259 -7.25 -1.74 -19.98
CA TYR A 259 -6.74 -2.55 -18.88
C TYR A 259 -5.41 -3.23 -19.25
N TRP A 260 -5.36 -3.92 -20.39
CA TRP A 260 -4.15 -4.62 -20.84
C TRP A 260 -2.99 -3.66 -21.13
N THR A 261 -3.26 -2.47 -21.68
CA THR A 261 -2.26 -1.40 -21.79
C THR A 261 -1.72 -1.02 -20.41
N GLY A 262 -2.60 -0.85 -19.42
CA GLY A 262 -2.20 -0.60 -18.03
C GLY A 262 -1.30 -1.70 -17.47
N VAL A 263 -1.63 -2.99 -17.69
CA VAL A 263 -0.80 -4.12 -17.26
C VAL A 263 0.58 -4.10 -17.92
N LEU A 264 0.66 -3.80 -19.21
CA LEU A 264 1.94 -3.67 -19.93
C LEU A 264 2.80 -2.51 -19.39
N VAL A 265 2.17 -1.37 -19.08
CA VAL A 265 2.84 -0.23 -18.46
C VAL A 265 3.37 -0.61 -17.07
N VAL A 266 2.57 -1.31 -16.26
CA VAL A 266 3.03 -1.82 -14.94
C VAL A 266 4.20 -2.78 -15.11
N ALA A 267 4.16 -3.69 -16.09
CA ALA A 267 5.28 -4.61 -16.37
C ALA A 267 6.57 -3.86 -16.73
N ALA A 268 6.48 -2.85 -17.59
CA ALA A 268 7.62 -2.01 -17.96
C ALA A 268 8.19 -1.25 -16.76
N LEU A 269 7.33 -0.70 -15.89
CA LEU A 269 7.76 0.01 -14.69
C LEU A 269 8.40 -0.91 -13.64
N LEU A 270 7.87 -2.12 -13.43
CA LEU A 270 8.48 -3.10 -12.55
C LEU A 270 9.84 -3.58 -13.09
N ALA A 271 9.96 -3.78 -14.41
CA ALA A 271 11.24 -4.09 -15.03
C ALA A 271 12.24 -2.95 -14.86
N TYR A 272 11.78 -1.70 -14.99
CA TYR A 272 12.60 -0.51 -14.75
C TYR A 272 13.04 -0.39 -13.29
N GLU A 273 12.14 -0.58 -12.32
CA GLU A 273 12.47 -0.62 -10.89
C GLU A 273 13.59 -1.62 -10.59
N HIS A 274 13.46 -2.84 -11.12
CA HIS A 274 14.47 -3.89 -10.98
C HIS A 274 15.80 -3.59 -11.69
N SER A 275 15.81 -2.68 -12.66
CA SER A 275 17.04 -2.21 -13.32
C SER A 275 17.81 -1.18 -12.50
N LEU A 276 17.10 -0.46 -11.61
CA LEU A 276 17.64 0.56 -10.71
C LEU A 276 18.29 -0.01 -9.46
N VAL A 277 17.86 -1.20 -9.02
CA VAL A 277 18.39 -1.88 -7.83
C VAL A 277 19.39 -2.96 -8.24
N ARG A 278 20.65 -2.80 -7.83
CA ARG A 278 21.73 -3.74 -8.16
C ARG A 278 22.48 -4.14 -6.89
N PRO A 279 22.91 -5.40 -6.77
CA PRO A 279 23.77 -5.82 -5.67
C PRO A 279 25.01 -4.92 -5.55
N GLY A 280 25.20 -4.29 -4.38
CA GLY A 280 26.31 -3.39 -4.10
C GLY A 280 26.09 -1.92 -4.50
N ASP A 281 24.96 -1.58 -5.13
CA ASP A 281 24.59 -0.18 -5.42
C ASP A 281 23.09 0.05 -5.15
N LEU A 282 22.82 0.59 -3.96
CA LEU A 282 21.48 0.98 -3.51
C LEU A 282 21.22 2.48 -3.65
N SER A 283 22.07 3.22 -4.36
CA SER A 283 21.99 4.69 -4.45
C SER A 283 20.66 5.20 -5.04
N LYS A 284 19.99 4.38 -5.87
CA LYS A 284 18.72 4.71 -6.53
C LYS A 284 17.50 4.07 -5.88
N LEU A 285 17.66 3.46 -4.71
CA LEU A 285 16.60 2.70 -4.03
C LEU A 285 15.39 3.57 -3.69
N ASP A 286 15.59 4.82 -3.27
CA ASP A 286 14.47 5.74 -2.99
C ASP A 286 13.65 6.06 -4.26
N ALA A 287 14.32 6.26 -5.41
CA ALA A 287 13.65 6.51 -6.68
C ALA A 287 12.90 5.26 -7.18
N ALA A 288 13.53 4.08 -7.05
CA ALA A 288 12.92 2.80 -7.36
C ALA A 288 11.70 2.54 -6.48
N PHE A 289 11.80 2.76 -5.18
CA PHE A 289 10.73 2.45 -4.23
C PHE A 289 9.61 3.50 -4.22
N PHE A 290 9.90 4.78 -3.93
CA PHE A 290 8.84 5.78 -3.69
C PHE A 290 8.18 6.22 -4.99
N THR A 291 8.97 6.58 -5.99
CA THR A 291 8.45 7.19 -7.22
C THR A 291 7.78 6.14 -8.09
N MET A 292 8.39 4.97 -8.30
CA MET A 292 7.83 4.00 -9.24
C MET A 292 6.56 3.34 -8.70
N ASN A 293 6.51 2.94 -7.43
CA ASN A 293 5.33 2.27 -6.87
C ASN A 293 4.12 3.20 -6.76
N GLY A 294 4.33 4.49 -6.48
CA GLY A 294 3.25 5.48 -6.55
C GLY A 294 2.74 5.69 -7.97
N ILE A 295 3.64 5.78 -8.95
CA ILE A 295 3.28 5.88 -10.37
C ILE A 295 2.52 4.63 -10.85
N ILE A 296 2.99 3.43 -10.50
CA ILE A 296 2.34 2.16 -10.83
C ILE A 296 0.88 2.16 -10.36
N SER A 297 0.64 2.57 -9.10
CA SER A 297 -0.72 2.64 -8.55
C SER A 297 -1.61 3.61 -9.32
N LEU A 298 -1.11 4.83 -9.56
CA LEU A 298 -1.86 5.88 -10.24
C LEU A 298 -2.16 5.54 -11.70
N LEU A 299 -1.19 4.98 -12.43
CA LEU A 299 -1.38 4.61 -13.83
C LEU A 299 -2.33 3.43 -13.98
N LEU A 300 -2.17 2.36 -13.19
CA LEU A 300 -3.10 1.24 -13.23
C LEU A 300 -4.54 1.69 -12.95
N PHE A 301 -4.73 2.51 -11.91
CA PHE A 301 -6.02 3.11 -11.61
C PHE A 301 -6.53 4.00 -12.75
N GLY A 302 -5.68 4.83 -13.34
CA GLY A 302 -6.03 5.71 -14.46
C GLY A 302 -6.55 4.93 -15.67
N PHE A 303 -5.88 3.85 -16.06
CA PHE A 303 -6.32 2.97 -17.15
C PHE A 303 -7.66 2.29 -16.84
N VAL A 304 -7.81 1.76 -15.62
CA VAL A 304 -9.04 1.11 -15.16
C VAL A 304 -10.22 2.10 -15.11
N LEU A 305 -9.98 3.32 -14.61
CA LEU A 305 -10.98 4.39 -14.54
C LEU A 305 -11.37 4.86 -15.94
N ALA A 306 -10.40 5.09 -16.83
CA ALA A 306 -10.66 5.48 -18.22
C ALA A 306 -11.54 4.43 -18.92
N GLY A 307 -11.24 3.14 -18.74
CA GLY A 307 -12.07 2.05 -19.26
C GLY A 307 -13.50 2.10 -18.72
N ARG A 308 -13.69 2.36 -17.43
CA ARG A 308 -15.03 2.45 -16.84
C ARG A 308 -15.83 3.66 -17.32
N LEU A 309 -15.18 4.83 -17.41
CA LEU A 309 -15.80 6.06 -17.89
C LEU A 309 -16.21 5.92 -19.36
N TYR A 310 -15.36 5.31 -20.20
CA TYR A 310 -15.69 5.02 -21.59
C TYR A 310 -16.95 4.17 -21.70
N VAL A 311 -17.03 3.04 -20.97
CA VAL A 311 -18.21 2.17 -20.98
C VAL A 311 -19.47 2.90 -20.52
N THR A 312 -19.34 3.78 -19.53
CA THR A 312 -20.47 4.60 -19.05
C THR A 312 -20.96 5.57 -20.12
N TYR A 313 -20.03 6.29 -20.76
CA TYR A 313 -20.35 7.26 -21.81
C TYR A 313 -20.98 6.57 -23.05
N SER A 314 -20.41 5.45 -23.48
CA SER A 314 -20.90 4.68 -24.62
C SER A 314 -22.29 4.09 -24.40
N ALA A 315 -22.69 3.86 -23.14
CA ALA A 315 -24.04 3.40 -22.79
C ALA A 315 -25.08 4.53 -22.72
N MET A 316 -24.68 5.81 -22.77
CA MET A 316 -25.64 6.93 -22.72
C MET A 316 -26.44 7.04 -24.03
N PRO A 317 -27.75 7.36 -23.97
CA PRO A 317 -28.56 7.62 -25.15
C PRO A 317 -27.99 8.74 -26.01
N HIS A 318 -28.13 8.66 -27.34
CA HIS A 318 -27.53 9.60 -28.28
C HIS A 318 -27.89 11.09 -28.06
N GLY A 319 -28.99 11.40 -27.37
CA GLY A 319 -29.40 12.78 -27.04
C GLY A 319 -28.79 13.36 -25.76
N VAL A 320 -27.98 12.59 -25.03
CA VAL A 320 -27.33 12.98 -23.75
C VAL A 320 -25.80 12.87 -23.83
N ARG A 321 -25.26 12.48 -25.00
CA ARG A 321 -23.83 12.32 -25.28
C ARG A 321 -23.11 13.63 -25.55
#